data_AF-A0AAV8VDE4-F1
#
_entry.id   AF-A0AAV8VDE4-F1
#
_cell.length_a   1.000
_cell.length_b   1.000
_cell.length_c   1.000
_cell.angle_alpha   90.00
_cell.angle_beta   90.00
_cell.angle_gamma   90.00
#
_symmetry.space_group_name_H-M   'P 1'
#
loop_
_entity.id
_entity.type
_entity.pdbx_description
1 polymer ?
#
loop_
_entity_poly.entity_id
_entity_poly.type
_entity_poly.pdbx_seq_one_letter_code
_entity_poly.pdbx_strand_id
1 'polypeptide(L)'
;MPGMESKQMQRKVTRALFTTGANNLYRILQAVNPNLQDVQVYFELLINRHMEAAELKQLDFDVYEGLLTANCSEEDLLEEKKSCEDYDKKLIDLRIRYNNLTSKQRIEE
;
A
#
# COMPACT_ATOMS: atom_id res chain seq x y z
N MET A 1 -2.21 25.92 6.73
CA MET A 1 -1.02 25.55 7.54
C MET A 1 0.04 24.99 6.60
N PRO A 2 1.26 25.56 6.56
CA PRO A 2 2.34 25.11 5.66
C PRO A 2 2.71 23.62 5.81
N GLY A 3 2.42 23.02 6.97
CA GLY A 3 2.66 21.59 7.22
C GLY A 3 1.66 20.64 6.55
N MET A 4 0.42 21.06 6.29
CA MET A 4 -0.62 20.16 5.76
C MET A 4 -0.43 19.88 4.27
N GLU A 5 -0.12 20.91 3.48
CA GLU A 5 0.18 20.77 2.05
C GLU A 5 1.41 19.89 1.81
N SER A 6 2.45 20.05 2.64
CA SER A 6 3.66 19.22 2.61
C SER A 6 3.34 17.75 2.92
N LYS A 7 2.55 17.48 3.97
CA LYS A 7 2.12 16.11 4.33
C LYS A 7 1.23 15.47 3.26
N GLN A 8 0.31 16.24 2.67
CA GLN A 8 -0.51 15.78 1.54
C GLN A 8 0.36 15.41 0.32
N MET A 9 1.37 16.23 0.01
CA MET A 9 2.32 15.95 -1.06
C MET A 9 3.14 14.68 -0.78
N GLN A 10 3.72 14.57 0.42
CA GLN A 10 4.48 13.39 0.83
C GLN A 10 3.63 12.13 0.73
N ARG A 11 2.41 12.16 1.27
CA ARG A 11 1.43 11.06 1.17
C ARG A 11 1.15 10.69 -0.28
N LYS A 12 0.92 11.67 -1.16
CA LYS A 12 0.65 11.44 -2.57
C LYS A 12 1.81 10.72 -3.26
N VAL A 13 3.05 11.14 -3.00
CA VAL A 13 4.26 10.50 -3.52
C VAL A 13 4.36 9.06 -2.99
N THR A 14 4.17 8.85 -1.69
CA THR A 14 4.24 7.53 -1.07
C THR A 14 3.16 6.57 -1.61
N ARG A 15 1.92 7.05 -1.78
CA ARG A 15 0.82 6.29 -2.42
C ARG A 15 1.09 5.97 -3.90
N ALA A 16 1.75 6.86 -4.63
CA ALA A 16 2.14 6.61 -6.02
C ALA A 16 3.24 5.52 -6.12
N LEU A 17 4.23 5.56 -5.22
CA LEU A 17 5.25 4.53 -5.11
C LEU A 17 4.63 3.17 -4.74
N PHE A 18 3.67 3.15 -3.81
CA PHE A 18 2.88 1.96 -3.50
C PHE A 18 2.22 1.39 -4.73
N THR A 19 1.46 2.22 -5.44
CA THR A 19 0.68 1.76 -6.58
C THR A 19 1.58 1.17 -7.66
N THR A 20 2.74 1.78 -7.90
CA THR A 20 3.73 1.28 -8.85
C THR A 20 4.30 -0.06 -8.42
N GLY A 21 4.75 -0.18 -7.15
CA GLY A 21 5.28 -1.43 -6.61
C GLY A 21 4.24 -2.55 -6.59
N ALA A 22 3.02 -2.25 -6.16
CA ALA A 22 1.89 -3.16 -6.12
C ALA A 22 1.55 -3.70 -7.51
N ASN A 23 1.48 -2.82 -8.52
CA ASN A 23 1.23 -3.23 -9.91
C ASN A 23 2.34 -4.11 -10.47
N ASN A 24 3.61 -3.81 -10.16
CA ASN A 24 4.73 -4.63 -10.59
C ASN A 24 4.68 -6.02 -9.95
N LEU A 25 4.50 -6.09 -8.63
CA LEU A 25 4.35 -7.36 -7.92
C LEU A 25 3.16 -8.16 -8.46
N TYR A 26 2.02 -7.52 -8.69
CA TYR A 26 0.83 -8.17 -9.26
C TYR A 26 1.13 -8.83 -10.62
N ARG A 27 1.85 -8.12 -11.50
CA ARG A 27 2.24 -8.66 -12.82
C ARG A 27 3.12 -9.90 -12.68
N ILE A 28 4.09 -9.87 -11.77
CA ILE A 28 4.99 -11.02 -11.54
C ILE A 28 4.19 -12.20 -10.98
N LEU A 29 3.29 -11.95 -10.02
CA LEU A 29 2.40 -12.98 -9.45
C LEU A 29 1.43 -13.61 -10.47
N GLN A 30 1.17 -12.94 -11.60
CA GLN A 30 0.34 -13.45 -12.69
C GLN A 30 1.10 -14.18 -13.80
N ALA A 31 2.44 -14.19 -13.76
CA ALA A 31 3.22 -14.92 -14.75
C ALA A 31 2.89 -16.42 -14.71
N VAL A 32 2.95 -17.10 -15.86
CA VAL A 32 2.67 -18.54 -15.96
C VAL A 32 3.65 -19.37 -15.10
N ASN A 33 4.93 -18.96 -15.09
CA ASN A 33 5.99 -19.53 -14.26
C ASN A 33 6.73 -18.38 -13.55
N PRO A 34 6.19 -17.85 -12.44
CA PRO A 34 6.80 -16.73 -11.74
C PRO A 34 8.09 -17.18 -11.05
N ASN A 35 9.16 -16.39 -11.21
CA ASN A 35 10.38 -16.60 -10.44
C ASN A 35 10.12 -16.24 -8.97
N LEU A 36 10.16 -17.23 -8.08
CA LEU A 36 9.88 -17.02 -6.67
C LEU A 36 10.85 -16.06 -5.99
N GLN A 37 12.12 -16.08 -6.37
CA GLN A 37 13.12 -15.21 -5.75
C GLN A 37 12.82 -13.75 -6.09
N ASP A 38 12.45 -13.48 -7.34
CA ASP A 38 11.99 -12.15 -7.74
C ASP A 38 10.70 -11.77 -7.00
N VAL A 39 9.70 -12.66 -6.97
CA VAL A 39 8.45 -12.42 -6.24
C VAL A 39 8.71 -12.07 -4.77
N GLN A 40 9.57 -12.83 -4.09
CA GLN A 40 9.92 -12.59 -2.69
C GLN A 40 10.60 -11.23 -2.52
N VAL A 41 11.60 -10.90 -3.34
CA VAL A 41 12.31 -9.62 -3.28
C VAL A 41 11.35 -8.45 -3.52
N TYR A 42 10.47 -8.54 -4.52
CA TYR A 42 9.48 -7.49 -4.79
C TYR A 42 8.43 -7.39 -3.68
N PHE A 43 8.03 -8.52 -3.09
CA PHE A 43 7.10 -8.55 -1.96
C PHE A 43 7.73 -7.89 -0.73
N GLU A 44 8.95 -8.28 -0.34
CA GLU A 44 9.69 -7.67 0.77
C GLU A 44 9.95 -6.18 0.53
N LEU A 45 10.32 -5.78 -0.69
CA LEU A 45 10.49 -4.36 -1.04
C LEU A 45 9.19 -3.57 -0.85
N LEU A 46 8.04 -4.13 -1.26
CA LEU A 46 6.74 -3.50 -1.09
C LEU A 46 6.35 -3.44 0.39
N ILE A 47 6.50 -4.55 1.13
CA ILE A 47 6.16 -4.61 2.56
C ILE A 47 7.06 -3.67 3.37
N ASN A 48 8.36 -3.63 3.11
CA ASN A 48 9.27 -2.76 3.86
C ASN A 48 9.00 -1.28 3.55
N ARG A 49 8.64 -0.96 2.31
CA ARG A 49 8.27 0.42 1.92
C ARG A 49 6.89 0.88 2.40
N HIS A 50 5.98 -0.04 2.77
CA HIS A 50 4.58 0.33 3.02
C HIS A 50 3.97 -0.17 4.32
N MET A 51 4.39 -1.34 4.78
CA MET A 51 3.85 -2.00 5.97
C MET A 51 4.80 -1.87 7.18
N GLU A 52 6.12 -1.90 6.96
CA GLU A 52 7.10 -1.52 8.00
C GLU A 52 7.39 -0.02 8.00
N ALA A 53 7.03 0.70 6.94
CA ALA A 53 6.99 2.14 6.95
C ALA A 53 5.76 2.61 7.74
N ALA A 54 5.91 2.72 9.06
CA ALA A 54 5.03 3.52 9.92
C ALA A 54 4.68 4.89 9.30
N GLU A 55 5.54 5.37 8.39
CA GLU A 55 5.40 6.58 7.59
C GLU A 55 4.07 6.69 6.80
N LEU A 56 3.63 5.70 6.01
CA LEU A 56 2.38 5.90 5.22
C LEU A 56 1.16 5.98 6.13
N LYS A 57 1.07 5.10 7.14
CA LYS A 57 -0.02 5.15 8.13
C LYS A 57 -0.01 6.43 8.93
N GLN A 58 1.18 6.92 9.31
CA GLN A 58 1.33 8.20 9.99
C GLN A 58 0.93 9.37 9.09
N LEU A 59 1.30 9.34 7.81
CA LEU A 59 0.90 10.37 6.83
C LEU A 59 -0.61 10.36 6.57
N ASP A 60 -1.22 9.18 6.48
CA ASP A 60 -2.67 9.04 6.35
C ASP A 60 -3.39 9.61 7.57
N PHE A 61 -2.91 9.28 8.78
CA PHE A 61 -3.42 9.85 10.04
C PHE A 61 -3.25 11.36 10.11
N ASP A 62 -2.04 11.87 9.84
CA ASP A 62 -1.74 13.28 9.95
C ASP A 62 -2.55 14.13 8.98
N VAL A 63 -2.81 13.62 7.77
CA VAL A 63 -3.67 14.32 6.81
C VAL A 63 -5.12 14.26 7.25
N TYR A 64 -5.59 13.13 7.79
CA TYR A 64 -6.95 13.02 8.33
C TYR A 64 -7.17 13.98 9.51
N GLU A 65 -6.23 14.09 10.45
CA GLU A 65 -6.28 15.11 11.52
C GLU A 65 -6.25 16.54 10.97
N GLY A 66 -5.47 16.76 9.91
CA GLY A 66 -5.49 18.04 9.18
C GLY A 66 -6.87 18.38 8.63
N LEU A 67 -7.59 17.41 8.06
CA LEU A 67 -8.94 17.60 7.54
C LEU A 67 -9.96 17.88 8.66
N LEU A 68 -9.85 17.16 9.79
CA LEU A 68 -10.67 17.41 10.98
C LEU A 68 -10.47 18.85 11.50
N THR A 69 -9.23 19.30 11.60
CA THR A 69 -8.90 20.65 12.10
C THR A 69 -9.27 21.76 11.11
N ALA A 70 -9.41 21.44 9.82
CA ALA A 70 -9.83 22.37 8.78
C ALA A 70 -11.35 22.51 8.63
N ASN A 71 -12.16 21.81 9.45
CA ASN A 71 -13.62 21.76 9.33
C ASN A 71 -14.10 21.30 7.92
N CYS A 72 -13.43 20.30 7.34
CA CYS A 72 -13.90 19.64 6.11
C CYS A 72 -15.25 18.93 6.35
N SER A 73 -15.97 18.63 5.27
CA SER A 73 -17.28 17.98 5.39
C SER A 73 -17.15 16.53 5.85
N GLU A 74 -18.26 15.95 6.35
CA GLU A 74 -18.30 14.52 6.69
C GLU A 74 -18.00 13.66 5.46
N GLU A 75 -18.49 14.06 4.29
CA GLU A 75 -18.22 13.38 3.02
C GLU A 75 -16.72 13.37 2.68
N ASP A 76 -16.01 14.49 2.87
CA ASP A 76 -14.56 14.57 2.64
C ASP A 76 -13.78 13.59 3.54
N LEU A 77 -14.18 13.50 4.82
CA LEU A 77 -13.56 12.61 5.80
C LEU A 77 -13.84 11.14 5.49
N LEU A 78 -15.06 10.82 5.07
CA LEU A 78 -15.45 9.48 4.64
C LEU A 78 -14.71 9.05 3.37
N GLU A 79 -14.57 9.95 2.40
CA GLU A 79 -13.80 9.70 1.18
C GLU A 79 -12.33 9.43 1.51
N GLU A 80 -11.73 10.22 2.40
CA GLU A 80 -10.35 10.01 2.82
C GLU A 80 -10.19 8.65 3.50
N LYS A 81 -11.08 8.32 4.45
CA LYS A 81 -11.03 7.03 5.15
C LYS A 81 -11.16 5.86 4.17
N LYS A 82 -12.11 5.93 3.24
CA LYS A 82 -12.29 4.91 2.20
C LYS A 82 -11.05 4.78 1.33
N SER A 83 -10.44 5.91 0.95
CA SER A 83 -9.19 5.91 0.19
C SER A 83 -8.09 5.16 0.95
N CYS A 84 -7.92 5.36 2.26
CA CYS A 84 -6.92 4.61 3.06
C CYS A 84 -7.21 3.10 3.06
N GLU A 85 -8.47 2.71 3.30
CA GLU A 85 -8.90 1.31 3.34
C GLU A 85 -8.65 0.57 2.01
N ASP A 86 -8.76 1.26 0.88
CA ASP A 86 -8.50 0.68 -0.44
C ASP A 86 -7.01 0.29 -0.64
N TYR A 87 -6.07 0.99 -0.01
CA TYR A 87 -4.65 0.61 -0.03
C TYR A 87 -4.39 -0.62 0.86
N ASP A 88 -5.02 -0.68 2.04
CA ASP A 88 -4.95 -1.85 2.91
C ASP A 88 -5.49 -3.10 2.22
N LYS A 89 -6.65 -2.99 1.56
CA LYS A 89 -7.26 -4.08 0.78
C LYS A 89 -6.32 -4.58 -0.33
N LYS A 90 -5.70 -3.67 -1.10
CA LYS A 90 -4.73 -4.03 -2.15
C LYS A 90 -3.54 -4.79 -1.58
N LEU A 91 -3.03 -4.36 -0.44
CA LEU A 91 -1.91 -5.03 0.21
C LEU A 91 -2.26 -6.43 0.71
N ILE A 92 -3.45 -6.58 1.30
CA ILE A 92 -3.99 -7.86 1.75
C ILE A 92 -4.14 -8.83 0.55
N ASP A 93 -4.72 -8.38 -0.56
CA ASP A 93 -4.87 -9.21 -1.77
C ASP A 93 -3.50 -9.70 -2.29
N LEU A 94 -2.51 -8.80 -2.37
CA LEU A 94 -1.16 -9.16 -2.78
C LEU A 94 -0.50 -10.17 -1.84
N ARG A 95 -0.68 -10.01 -0.52
CA ARG A 95 -0.17 -10.95 0.49
C ARG A 95 -0.83 -12.33 0.38
N ILE A 96 -2.14 -12.39 0.15
CA ILE A 96 -2.85 -13.65 -0.07
C ILE A 96 -2.31 -14.35 -1.32
N ARG A 97 -2.14 -13.64 -2.43
CA ARG A 97 -1.59 -14.20 -3.68
C ARG A 97 -0.16 -14.71 -3.50
N TYR A 98 0.69 -13.93 -2.83
CA TYR A 98 2.06 -14.32 -2.50
C TYR A 98 2.10 -15.61 -1.68
N ASN A 99 1.30 -15.69 -0.61
CA ASN A 99 1.24 -16.87 0.25
C ASN A 99 0.73 -18.09 -0.52
N ASN A 100 -0.30 -17.93 -1.35
CA ASN A 100 -0.83 -19.02 -2.17
C ASN A 100 0.22 -19.56 -3.16
N LEU A 101 1.03 -18.67 -3.75
CA LEU A 101 2.09 -19.07 -4.67
C LEU A 101 3.21 -19.84 -3.95
N THR A 102 3.68 -19.31 -2.82
CA THR A 102 4.76 -19.94 -2.04
C THR A 102 4.33 -21.23 -1.34
N SER A 103 3.07 -21.34 -0.92
CA SER A 103 2.52 -22.58 -0.35
C SER A 103 2.33 -23.68 -1.38
N LYS A 104 1.94 -23.37 -2.63
CA LYS A 104 1.79 -24.38 -3.69
C LYS A 104 3.11 -25.07 -4.01
N GLN A 105 4.20 -24.31 -4.11
CA GLN A 105 5.49 -24.89 -4.45
C GLN A 105 6.05 -25.81 -3.36
N ARG A 106 5.80 -25.50 -2.07
CA ARG A 106 6.17 -26.41 -0.96
C ARG A 106 5.45 -27.77 -0.97
N ILE A 107 4.38 -27.92 -1.76
CA ILE A 107 3.64 -29.17 -1.93
C ILE A 107 4.15 -29.95 -3.16
N GLU A 108 4.79 -29.26 -4.12
CA GLU A 108 5.31 -29.82 -5.37
C GLU A 108 6.79 -30.21 -5.29
N GLU A 109 7.51 -29.78 -4.24
CA GLU A 109 8.86 -30.21 -3.84
C GLU A 109 8.84 -31.48 -2.96
#